data_AF-Q3SS41-F1
#
_entry.id   AF-Q3SS41-F1
#
_cell.length_a   1.000
_cell.length_b   1.000
_cell.length_c   1.000
_cell.angle_alpha   90.00
_cell.angle_beta   90.00
_cell.angle_gamma   90.00
#
_symmetry.space_group_name_H-M   'P 1'
#
loop_
_entity.id
_entity.type
_entity.pdbx_description
1 polymer ?
#
loop_
_entity_poly.entity_id
_entity_poly.type
_entity_poly.pdbx_seq_one_letter_code
_entity_poly.pdbx_strand_id
1 'polypeptide(L)'
;MADNDSTIAWHRAQLKKHRETLRDMEVRRFRFGETADPRVRVETLRMAANLRRKITASEKVIGAYEKRTRRPRTTDFRSLANVQWGNWNSAPCNGEIARD
;
A
#
# COMPACT_ATOMS: atom_id res chain seq x y z
N MET A 1 -18.84 4.97 -7.52
CA MET A 1 -17.40 4.59 -7.65
C MET A 1 -16.44 5.77 -7.50
N ALA A 2 -16.85 7.02 -7.79
CA ALA A 2 -15.99 8.21 -7.66
C ALA A 2 -15.60 8.57 -6.21
N ASP A 3 -16.52 8.45 -5.24
CA ASP A 3 -16.27 8.89 -3.86
C ASP A 3 -15.15 8.11 -3.16
N ASN A 4 -15.02 6.81 -3.48
CA ASN A 4 -13.95 5.98 -2.97
C ASN A 4 -12.59 6.42 -3.50
N ASP A 5 -12.51 6.80 -4.78
CA ASP A 5 -11.24 7.22 -5.38
C ASP A 5 -10.80 8.61 -4.86
N SER A 6 -11.75 9.54 -4.70
CA SER A 6 -11.52 10.84 -4.05
C SER A 6 -11.01 10.69 -2.61
N THR A 7 -11.57 9.76 -1.84
CA THR A 7 -11.13 9.47 -0.46
C THR A 7 -9.70 8.92 -0.43
N ILE A 8 -9.35 8.05 -1.38
CA ILE A 8 -7.99 7.49 -1.49
C ILE A 8 -6.98 8.55 -1.95
N ALA A 9 -7.37 9.42 -2.88
CA ALA A 9 -6.57 10.56 -3.28
C ALA A 9 -6.28 11.49 -2.08
N TRP A 10 -7.26 11.71 -1.21
CA TRP A 10 -7.08 12.46 0.03
C TRP A 10 -6.08 11.79 0.98
N HIS A 11 -6.20 10.47 1.22
CA HIS A 11 -5.22 9.74 2.04
C HIS A 11 -3.80 9.80 1.47
N ARG A 12 -3.64 9.71 0.15
CA ARG A 12 -2.34 9.85 -0.53
C ARG A 12 -1.76 11.26 -0.36
N ALA A 13 -2.59 12.30 -0.45
CA ALA A 13 -2.16 13.68 -0.21
C ALA A 13 -1.75 13.89 1.26
N GLN A 14 -2.50 13.34 2.22
CA GLN A 14 -2.16 13.41 3.65
C GLN A 14 -0.84 12.68 3.96
N LEU A 15 -0.58 11.53 3.33
CA LEU A 15 0.69 10.82 3.49
C LEU A 15 1.89 11.67 3.08
N LYS A 16 1.80 12.38 1.94
CA LYS A 16 2.87 13.28 1.49
C LYS A 16 3.14 14.36 2.55
N LYS A 17 2.09 15.02 3.02
CA LYS A 17 2.18 16.05 4.06
C LYS A 17 2.78 15.52 5.36
N HIS A 18 2.31 14.38 5.87
CA HIS A 18 2.83 13.81 7.12
C HIS A 18 4.30 13.39 7.01
N ARG A 19 4.72 12.85 5.86
CA ARG A 19 6.13 12.49 5.60
C ARG A 19 7.01 13.73 5.43
N GLU A 20 6.51 14.80 4.82
CA GLU A 20 7.18 16.10 4.80
C GLU A 20 7.36 16.65 6.20
N THR A 21 6.32 16.67 7.04
CA THR A 21 6.42 17.13 8.42
C THR A 21 7.44 16.33 9.24
N LEU A 22 7.51 15.01 9.08
CA LEU A 22 8.54 14.20 9.73
C LEU A 22 9.96 14.56 9.25
N ARG A 23 10.13 14.77 7.94
CA ARG A 23 11.42 15.21 7.38
C ARG A 23 11.81 16.60 7.89
N ASP A 24 10.87 17.54 7.99
CA ASP A 24 11.15 18.88 8.51
C ASP A 24 11.57 18.83 9.98
N MET A 25 10.95 17.97 10.79
CA MET A 25 11.37 17.73 12.17
C MET A 25 12.81 17.18 12.24
N GLU A 26 13.15 16.23 11.39
CA GLU A 26 14.50 15.66 11.30
C GLU A 26 15.51 16.72 10.85
N VAL A 27 15.23 17.43 9.76
CA VAL A 27 16.09 18.51 9.24
C VAL A 27 16.31 19.60 10.28
N ARG A 28 15.27 19.98 11.02
CA ARG A 28 15.38 20.99 12.10
C ARG A 28 16.30 20.51 13.21
N ARG A 29 16.19 19.24 13.61
CA ARG A 29 17.08 18.61 14.60
C ARG A 29 18.53 18.58 14.12
N PHE A 30 18.78 18.28 12.84
CA PHE A 30 20.13 18.29 12.28
C PHE A 30 20.72 19.70 12.12
N ARG A 31 19.91 20.68 11.70
CA ARG A 31 20.39 22.06 11.45
C ARG A 31 20.63 22.87 12.72
N PHE A 32 19.72 22.77 13.70
CA PHE A 32 19.73 23.62 14.89
C PHE A 32 20.11 22.85 16.16
N GLY A 33 20.36 21.55 16.06
CA GLY A 33 20.56 20.67 17.20
C GLY A 33 19.24 20.25 17.86
N GLU A 34 19.36 19.40 18.88
CA GLU A 34 18.22 18.97 19.68
C GLU A 34 17.91 20.01 20.76
N THR A 35 16.62 20.31 20.94
CA THR A 35 16.20 21.28 21.96
C THR A 35 16.60 20.80 23.35
N ALA A 36 17.32 21.66 24.09
CA ALA A 36 17.77 21.35 25.46
C ALA A 36 16.61 21.27 26.47
N ASP A 37 15.47 21.88 26.17
CA ASP A 37 14.27 21.81 27.01
C ASP A 37 13.63 20.41 26.93
N PRO A 38 13.61 19.65 28.05
CA PRO A 38 13.04 18.30 28.09
C PRO A 38 11.54 18.27 27.79
N ARG A 39 10.79 19.34 28.09
CA ARG A 39 9.33 19.41 27.81
C ARG A 39 9.08 19.46 26.31
N VAL A 40 9.80 20.36 25.61
CA VAL A 40 9.72 20.50 24.15
C VAL A 40 10.17 19.22 23.45
N ARG A 41 11.18 18.53 23.99
CA ARG A 41 11.62 17.22 23.47
C ARG A 41 10.53 16.15 23.59
N VAL A 42 9.84 16.07 24.73
CA VAL A 42 8.75 15.10 24.92
C VAL A 42 7.58 15.40 23.98
N GLU A 43 7.24 16.66 23.79
CA GLU A 43 6.17 17.08 22.87
C GLU A 43 6.48 16.76 21.42
N THR A 44 7.70 17.04 20.97
CA THR A 44 8.16 16.70 19.61
C THR A 44 8.15 15.19 19.36
N LEU A 45 8.60 14.37 20.32
CA LEU A 45 8.51 12.91 20.24
C LEU A 45 7.06 12.42 20.17
N ARG A 46 6.16 12.99 20.98
CA ARG A 46 4.72 12.68 20.94
C ARG A 46 4.12 13.04 19.58
N MET A 47 4.48 14.19 19.03
CA MET A 47 4.03 14.64 17.72
C MET A 47 4.51 13.71 16.61
N ALA A 48 5.80 13.33 16.62
CA ALA A 48 6.36 12.37 15.67
C ALA A 48 5.68 10.99 15.77
N ALA A 49 5.42 10.50 16.99
CA ALA A 49 4.70 9.25 17.20
C ALA A 49 3.26 9.31 16.66
N ASN A 50 2.57 10.45 16.84
CA ASN A 50 1.23 10.67 16.29
C ASN A 50 1.25 10.65 14.75
N LEU A 51 2.20 11.36 14.12
CA LEU A 51 2.36 11.37 12.66
C LEU A 51 2.63 9.97 12.10
N ARG A 52 3.52 9.20 12.74
CA ARG A 52 3.78 7.80 12.36
C ARG A 52 2.51 6.94 12.42
N ARG A 53 1.71 7.07 13.48
CA ARG A 53 0.42 6.35 13.59
C ARG A 53 -0.55 6.72 12.45
N LYS A 54 -0.66 8.01 12.12
CA LYS A 54 -1.51 8.49 11.01
C LYS A 54 -1.03 7.98 9.64
N ILE A 55 0.28 7.91 9.44
CA ILE A 55 0.88 7.31 8.25
C ILE A 55 0.47 5.84 8.13
N THR A 56 0.70 5.04 9.17
CA THR A 56 0.33 3.62 9.15
C THR A 56 -1.16 3.40 8.93
N ALA A 57 -2.03 4.24 9.52
CA ALA A 57 -3.47 4.16 9.31
C ALA A 57 -3.84 4.44 7.84
N SER A 58 -3.28 5.50 7.24
CA SER A 58 -3.53 5.85 5.85
C SER A 58 -2.98 4.80 4.87
N GLU A 59 -1.81 4.24 5.15
CA GLU A 59 -1.22 3.15 4.36
C GLU A 59 -2.08 1.89 4.38
N LYS A 60 -2.71 1.55 5.52
CA LYS A 60 -3.66 0.43 5.60
C LYS A 60 -4.88 0.66 4.72
N VAL A 61 -5.45 1.86 4.72
CA VAL A 61 -6.62 2.21 3.91
C VAL A 61 -6.28 2.13 2.41
N ILE A 62 -5.16 2.72 2.01
CA ILE A 62 -4.69 2.68 0.62
C ILE A 62 -4.38 1.25 0.19
N GLY A 63 -3.66 0.48 1.02
CA GLY A 63 -3.30 -0.89 0.71
C GLY A 63 -4.53 -1.81 0.58
N ALA A 64 -5.58 -1.59 1.38
CA ALA A 64 -6.84 -2.32 1.25
C ALA A 64 -7.56 -1.97 -0.06
N TYR A 65 -7.60 -0.68 -0.43
CA TYR A 65 -8.16 -0.24 -1.71
C TYR A 65 -7.39 -0.81 -2.89
N GLU A 66 -6.06 -0.73 -2.88
CA GLU A 66 -5.21 -1.24 -3.95
C GLU A 66 -5.33 -2.76 -4.09
N LYS A 67 -5.45 -3.52 -3.00
CA LYS A 67 -5.75 -4.96 -3.07
C LYS A 67 -7.08 -5.24 -3.76
N ARG A 68 -8.09 -4.41 -3.52
CA ARG A 68 -9.42 -4.55 -4.12
C ARG A 68 -9.45 -4.14 -5.60
N THR A 69 -8.72 -3.09 -5.96
CA THR A 69 -8.75 -2.50 -7.31
C THR A 69 -7.68 -3.05 -8.24
N ARG A 70 -6.62 -3.65 -7.71
CA ARG A 70 -5.58 -4.30 -8.51
C ARG A 70 -6.15 -5.54 -9.16
N ARG A 71 -6.12 -5.56 -10.50
CA ARG A 71 -6.51 -6.73 -11.30
C ARG A 71 -5.70 -7.95 -10.86
N PRO A 72 -6.28 -9.16 -10.81
CA PRO A 72 -5.54 -10.38 -10.54
C PRO A 72 -4.31 -10.45 -11.44
N ARG A 73 -3.16 -10.80 -10.85
CA ARG A 73 -1.86 -10.88 -11.53
C ARG A 73 -1.84 -11.82 -12.75
N THR A 74 -2.91 -12.57 -12.98
CA THR A 74 -3.10 -13.50 -14.11
C THR A 74 -3.88 -12.89 -15.26
N THR A 75 -4.35 -11.65 -15.15
CA THR A 75 -5.21 -10.99 -16.16
C THR A 75 -4.48 -9.94 -17.01
N ASP A 76 -3.22 -9.63 -16.72
CA ASP A 76 -2.41 -8.84 -17.63
C ASP A 76 -1.88 -9.71 -18.77
N PHE A 77 -1.82 -9.13 -19.97
CA PHE A 77 -1.45 -9.83 -21.20
C PHE A 77 -0.14 -10.61 -21.07
N ARG A 78 0.84 -10.07 -20.34
CA ARG A 78 2.14 -10.73 -20.10
C ARG A 78 2.00 -12.01 -19.27
N SER A 79 1.14 -12.01 -18.26
CA SER A 79 0.90 -13.20 -17.44
C SER A 79 0.07 -14.24 -18.18
N LEU A 80 -0.90 -13.82 -19.00
CA LEU A 80 -1.64 -14.72 -19.90
C LEU A 80 -0.75 -15.31 -21.00
N ALA A 81 0.21 -14.53 -21.52
CA ALA A 81 1.14 -14.96 -22.57
C ALA A 81 2.19 -15.96 -22.05
N ASN A 82 2.49 -15.95 -20.75
CA ASN A 82 3.41 -16.90 -20.11
C ASN A 82 2.73 -18.22 -19.71
N VAL A 83 1.41 -18.36 -19.87
CA VAL A 83 0.71 -19.63 -19.70
C VAL A 83 0.93 -20.49 -20.94
N GLN A 84 1.43 -21.71 -20.77
CA GLN A 84 1.48 -22.68 -21.85
C GLN A 84 0.09 -23.27 -22.09
N TRP A 85 -0.60 -22.75 -23.12
CA TRP A 85 -1.94 -23.20 -23.52
C TRP A 85 -1.96 -24.60 -24.17
N GLY A 86 -0.78 -25.15 -24.50
CA GLY A 86 -0.63 -26.39 -25.27
C GLY A 86 -1.17 -27.67 -24.62
N ASN A 87 -1.33 -27.71 -23.30
CA ASN A 87 -1.82 -28.90 -22.57
C ASN A 87 -3.28 -28.77 -22.11
N TRP A 88 -4.03 -27.78 -22.59
CA TRP A 88 -5.39 -27.55 -22.07
C TRP A 88 -6.37 -28.68 -22.42
N ASN A 89 -6.10 -29.43 -23.49
CA ASN A 89 -6.87 -30.63 -23.88
C ASN A 89 -6.44 -31.93 -23.18
N SER A 90 -5.47 -31.88 -22.26
CA SER A 90 -4.97 -33.09 -21.56
C SER A 90 -5.64 -33.35 -20.21
N ALA A 91 -6.63 -32.54 -19.82
CA ALA A 91 -7.46 -32.87 -18.66
C ALA A 91 -8.25 -34.16 -18.98
N PRO A 92 -8.10 -35.25 -18.21
CA PRO A 92 -8.98 -36.40 -18.39
C PRO A 92 -10.40 -35.93 -18.08
N CYS A 93 -11.27 -35.98 -19.08
CA CYS A 93 -12.70 -35.96 -18.84
C CYS A 93 -13.00 -37.16 -17.96
N ASN A 94 -13.25 -36.93 -16.67
CA ASN A 94 -13.76 -37.96 -15.78
C ASN A 94 -15.14 -38.36 -16.30
N GLY A 95 -15.17 -39.43 -17.09
CA GLY A 95 -16.31 -39.97 -17.79
C GLY A 95 -15.89 -41.21 -18.58
N GLU A 96 -15.72 -42.33 -17.85
CA GLU A 96 -16.08 -43.69 -18.29
C GLU A 96 -17.14 -43.70 -19.42
N ILE A 97 -17.18 -44.53 -20.49
CA ILE A 97 -16.69 -45.88 -20.84
C ILE A 97 -16.67 -46.00 -22.38
N ALA A 98 -15.83 -46.85 -22.98
CA ALA A 98 -16.26 -47.80 -24.03
C ALA A 98 -15.19 -48.89 -24.22
N ARG A 99 -15.62 -50.14 -24.05
CA ARG A 99 -14.88 -51.39 -24.30
C ARG A 99 -14.70 -51.62 -25.80
N ASP A 100 -13.68 -52.41 -26.14
CA ASP A 100 -13.78 -53.51 -27.11
C ASP A 100 -12.96 -54.70 -26.58
#